data_AF-A0A6V7I8F6-F1
#
_entry.id   AF-A0A6V7I8F6-F1
#
_cell.length_a   1.000
_cell.length_b   1.000
_cell.length_c   1.000
_cell.angle_alpha   90.00
_cell.angle_beta   90.00
_cell.angle_gamma   90.00
#
_symmetry.space_group_name_H-M   'P 1'
#
loop_
_entity.id
_entity.type
_entity.pdbx_description
1 polymer ?
#
loop_
_entity_poly.entity_id
_entity_poly.type
_entity_poly.pdbx_seq_one_letter_code
_entity_poly.pdbx_strand_id
1 'polypeptide(L)'
;LNATWLTNLTVPPLDSNLISRLFSRTLLLKDEEKIKFIAKEFHLRRVQMNYIQPEKKNDELARKFRIEGNNILFNHSTRIAILCNPPATEIYTKSIAYATPQSLEQSLAYGDRSAVSMMYQRYPHCLLDIDRALHIGYPDELLAVLYSRRLRCLATMERPQEDIDVALKKTRDALMWMEPGSKERKQIQELLDSGIYHINPLVNYEPPAAPCRCIIPEIEGPFQEIRDAEAIGFRYSPDSGRYLVATRDIQPGEIIAKTDVYVKMLAMQERCYLVCAICGEKTSIGVPCEECVNTVYCSDYCQDIAWHEYHEFECQLLNILTKLGVPVGYRIAIRTTLKAISIAGGVDELKARIDDIDRAE
;
A
#
# COMPACT_ATOMS: atom_id res chain seq x y z
N LEU A 1 -32.61 1.72 -28.72
CA LEU A 1 -33.67 2.45 -28.01
C LEU A 1 -33.01 3.53 -27.17
N ASN A 2 -33.07 4.78 -27.61
CA ASN A 2 -32.59 5.94 -26.85
C ASN A 2 -33.39 6.05 -25.55
N ALA A 3 -32.69 6.06 -24.42
CA ALA A 3 -33.29 6.19 -23.09
C ALA A 3 -32.74 7.44 -22.40
N THR A 4 -33.18 8.60 -22.87
CA THR A 4 -32.98 9.93 -22.27
C THR A 4 -33.82 10.14 -20.99
N TRP A 5 -33.97 9.11 -20.15
CA TRP A 5 -34.70 9.18 -18.87
C TRP A 5 -33.87 8.74 -17.65
N LEU A 6 -32.55 8.56 -17.80
CA LEU A 6 -31.63 8.24 -16.70
C LEU A 6 -31.04 9.48 -16.00
N THR A 7 -31.86 10.46 -15.70
CA THR A 7 -31.48 11.58 -14.82
C THR A 7 -32.43 11.63 -13.64
N ASN A 8 -31.88 11.36 -12.45
CA ASN A 8 -32.47 11.47 -11.11
C ASN A 8 -33.15 10.21 -10.56
N LEU A 9 -32.33 9.25 -10.10
CA LEU A 9 -32.69 8.34 -9.02
C LEU A 9 -31.54 8.27 -8.00
N THR A 10 -31.77 8.84 -6.82
CA THR A 10 -30.95 8.62 -5.63
C THR A 10 -31.31 7.24 -5.06
N VAL A 11 -30.34 6.32 -5.03
CA VAL A 11 -30.49 4.99 -4.42
C VAL A 11 -29.98 5.07 -2.97
N PRO A 12 -30.70 4.56 -1.97
CA PRO A 12 -30.14 4.45 -0.63
C PRO A 12 -28.95 3.48 -0.64
N PRO A 13 -27.84 3.77 0.07
CA PRO A 13 -26.71 2.85 0.13
C PRO A 13 -27.17 1.47 0.62
N LEU A 14 -26.69 0.42 -0.03
CA LEU A 14 -26.87 -0.94 0.47
C LEU A 14 -26.28 -1.01 1.88
N ASP A 15 -27.12 -1.30 2.87
CA ASP A 15 -26.69 -1.49 4.25
C ASP A 15 -25.68 -2.65 4.29
N SER A 16 -24.45 -2.37 4.70
CA SER A 16 -23.38 -3.38 4.81
C SER A 16 -23.77 -4.52 5.76
N ASN A 17 -24.62 -4.25 6.76
CA ASN A 17 -25.18 -5.27 7.65
C ASN A 17 -26.12 -6.22 6.91
N LEU A 18 -26.85 -5.72 5.90
CA LEU A 18 -27.73 -6.54 5.10
C LEU A 18 -26.93 -7.51 4.23
N ILE A 19 -25.86 -7.04 3.59
CA ILE A 19 -25.01 -7.90 2.75
C ILE A 19 -24.32 -8.97 3.60
N SER A 20 -23.76 -8.59 4.74
CA SER A 20 -23.17 -9.55 5.70
C SER A 20 -24.17 -10.62 6.16
N ARG A 21 -25.42 -10.22 6.47
CA ARG A 21 -26.51 -11.16 6.83
C ARG A 21 -26.96 -12.05 5.67
N LEU A 22 -26.91 -11.57 4.43
CA LEU A 22 -27.22 -12.38 3.26
C LEU A 22 -26.14 -13.44 3.03
N PHE A 23 -24.86 -13.07 3.12
CA PHE A 23 -23.75 -14.02 3.01
C PHE A 23 -23.76 -15.06 4.13
N SER A 24 -24.08 -14.68 5.37
CA SER A 24 -24.16 -15.66 6.47
C SER A 24 -25.29 -16.68 6.28
N ARG A 25 -26.42 -16.29 5.67
CA ARG A 25 -27.52 -17.20 5.34
C ARG A 25 -27.18 -18.20 4.22
N THR A 26 -26.12 -17.94 3.45
CA THR A 26 -25.67 -18.85 2.38
C THR A 26 -24.69 -19.92 2.84
N LEU A 27 -24.22 -19.87 4.09
CA LEU A 27 -23.21 -20.79 4.63
C LEU A 27 -23.62 -22.28 4.57
N LEU A 28 -24.93 -22.58 4.50
CA LEU A 28 -25.47 -23.95 4.51
C LEU A 28 -25.97 -24.43 3.13
N LEU A 29 -25.92 -23.60 2.10
CA LEU A 29 -26.40 -23.95 0.76
C LEU A 29 -25.28 -24.64 -0.06
N LYS A 30 -25.63 -25.43 -1.08
CA LYS A 30 -24.64 -25.88 -2.08
C LYS A 30 -24.26 -24.73 -3.02
N ASP A 31 -23.08 -24.76 -3.63
CA ASP A 31 -22.53 -23.59 -4.33
C ASP A 31 -23.43 -23.02 -5.44
N GLU A 32 -24.09 -23.88 -6.22
CA GLU A 32 -25.05 -23.44 -7.24
C GLU A 32 -26.32 -22.81 -6.62
N GLU A 33 -26.76 -23.32 -5.47
CA GLU A 33 -27.90 -22.79 -4.72
C GLU A 33 -27.57 -21.46 -4.04
N LYS A 34 -26.32 -21.25 -3.60
CA LYS A 34 -25.83 -19.96 -3.08
C LYS A 34 -25.97 -18.87 -4.13
N ILE A 35 -25.51 -19.14 -5.36
CA ILE A 35 -25.57 -18.19 -6.47
C ILE A 35 -27.03 -17.86 -6.81
N LYS A 36 -27.89 -18.88 -6.93
CA LYS A 36 -29.33 -18.68 -7.20
C LYS A 36 -30.02 -17.92 -6.07
N PHE A 37 -29.68 -18.19 -4.81
CA PHE A 37 -30.24 -17.49 -3.65
C PHE A 37 -29.83 -16.02 -3.62
N ILE A 38 -28.53 -15.72 -3.80
CA ILE A 38 -28.02 -14.35 -3.81
C ILE A 38 -28.61 -13.57 -5.00
N ALA A 39 -28.63 -14.17 -6.19
CA ALA A 39 -29.22 -13.54 -7.38
C ALA A 39 -30.73 -13.25 -7.18
N LYS A 40 -31.46 -14.19 -6.57
CA LYS A 40 -32.88 -14.02 -6.23
C LYS A 40 -33.09 -12.92 -5.18
N GLU A 41 -32.30 -12.88 -4.12
CA GLU A 41 -32.37 -11.84 -3.10
C GLU A 41 -32.05 -10.45 -3.66
N PHE A 42 -31.04 -10.36 -4.54
CA PHE A 42 -30.70 -9.11 -5.23
C PHE A 42 -31.84 -8.65 -6.13
N HIS A 43 -32.44 -9.58 -6.88
CA HIS A 43 -33.60 -9.30 -7.71
C HIS A 43 -34.83 -8.84 -6.89
N LEU A 44 -35.19 -9.57 -5.83
CA LEU A 44 -36.32 -9.26 -4.94
C LEU A 44 -36.19 -7.90 -4.26
N ARG A 45 -34.96 -7.53 -3.89
CA ARG A 45 -34.65 -6.25 -3.24
C ARG A 45 -34.39 -5.12 -4.24
N ARG A 46 -34.58 -5.39 -5.55
CA ARG A 46 -34.28 -4.44 -6.64
C ARG A 46 -32.88 -3.85 -6.53
N VAL A 47 -31.92 -4.65 -6.05
CA VAL A 47 -30.51 -4.28 -6.03
C VAL A 47 -30.06 -4.19 -7.48
N GLN A 48 -29.97 -2.97 -7.99
CA GLN A 48 -29.32 -2.74 -9.26
C GLN A 48 -27.81 -2.82 -9.00
N MET A 49 -27.13 -3.81 -9.60
CA MET A 49 -25.66 -3.87 -9.62
C MET A 49 -25.05 -2.72 -10.45
N ASN A 50 -25.88 -2.01 -11.21
CA ASN A 50 -25.49 -0.76 -11.82
C ASN A 50 -25.29 0.28 -10.70
N TYR A 51 -24.14 0.97 -10.72
CA TYR A 51 -23.81 2.20 -9.96
C TYR A 51 -22.92 2.12 -8.70
N ILE A 52 -22.23 1.01 -8.39
CA ILE A 52 -21.03 1.15 -7.53
C ILE A 52 -19.85 1.50 -8.44
N GLN A 53 -19.65 2.81 -8.62
CA GLN A 53 -18.45 3.28 -9.30
C GLN A 53 -17.25 3.09 -8.37
N PRO A 54 -16.20 2.37 -8.82
CA PRO A 54 -14.97 2.29 -8.06
C PRO A 54 -14.43 3.70 -7.86
N GLU A 55 -13.86 3.98 -6.70
CA GLU A 55 -13.10 5.21 -6.53
C GLU A 55 -11.93 5.22 -7.50
N LYS A 56 -11.79 6.34 -8.19
CA LYS A 56 -10.76 6.58 -9.19
C LYS A 56 -9.83 7.67 -8.72
N LYS A 57 -8.70 7.78 -9.40
CA LYS A 57 -7.82 8.94 -9.32
C LYS A 57 -8.62 10.23 -9.57
N ASN A 58 -8.35 11.23 -8.76
CA ASN A 58 -8.99 12.53 -8.77
C ASN A 58 -8.05 13.57 -8.13
N ASP A 59 -7.46 14.42 -8.97
CA ASP A 59 -6.51 15.45 -8.52
C ASP A 59 -7.14 16.51 -7.60
N GLU A 60 -8.44 16.76 -7.70
CA GLU A 60 -9.12 17.68 -6.77
C GLU A 60 -9.18 17.09 -5.35
N LEU A 61 -9.47 15.79 -5.22
CA LEU A 61 -9.41 15.08 -3.94
C LEU A 61 -7.98 14.94 -3.45
N ALA A 62 -7.03 14.63 -4.35
CA ALA A 62 -5.61 14.58 -4.02
C ALA A 62 -5.14 15.90 -3.39
N ARG A 63 -5.51 17.04 -4.00
CA ARG A 63 -5.23 18.37 -3.47
C ARG A 63 -5.88 18.61 -2.11
N LYS A 64 -7.13 18.20 -1.91
CA LYS A 64 -7.82 18.34 -0.61
C LYS A 64 -7.07 17.59 0.50
N PHE A 65 -6.67 16.35 0.26
CA PHE A 65 -5.86 15.58 1.22
C PHE A 65 -4.48 16.21 1.42
N ARG A 66 -3.86 16.76 0.38
CA ARG A 66 -2.57 17.45 0.51
C ARG A 66 -2.68 18.68 1.42
N ILE A 67 -3.72 19.50 1.23
CA ILE A 67 -4.02 20.66 2.10
C ILE A 67 -4.30 20.22 3.54
N GLU A 68 -5.05 19.14 3.73
CA GLU A 68 -5.29 18.55 5.05
C GLU A 68 -3.96 18.13 5.72
N GLY A 69 -3.08 17.46 4.98
CA GLY A 69 -1.73 17.09 5.43
C GLY A 69 -0.90 18.31 5.83
N ASN A 70 -0.95 19.39 5.03
CA ASN A 70 -0.25 20.64 5.31
C ASN A 70 -0.78 21.29 6.60
N ASN A 71 -2.11 21.32 6.80
CA ASN A 71 -2.71 21.85 8.03
C ASN A 71 -2.28 21.06 9.27
N ILE A 72 -2.12 19.74 9.16
CA ILE A 72 -1.60 18.91 10.26
C ILE A 72 -0.13 19.22 10.53
N LEU A 73 0.68 19.40 9.47
CA LEU A 73 2.12 19.60 9.59
C LEU A 73 2.49 20.98 10.17
N PHE A 74 1.76 22.03 9.79
CA PHE A 74 2.11 23.42 10.10
C PHE A 74 1.33 24.03 11.27
N ASN A 75 0.44 23.28 11.92
CA ASN A 75 -0.25 23.76 13.11
C ASN A 75 0.63 23.65 14.38
N HIS A 76 0.77 24.77 15.11
CA HIS A 76 1.78 24.96 16.16
C HIS A 76 1.52 24.16 17.45
N SER A 77 0.27 23.82 17.76
CA SER A 77 -0.10 22.97 18.90
C SER A 77 0.16 21.47 18.65
N THR A 78 0.61 21.10 17.44
CA THR A 78 0.65 19.74 16.92
C THR A 78 2.06 19.15 16.85
N ARG A 79 3.14 19.92 17.14
CA ARG A 79 4.53 19.40 17.08
C ARG A 79 4.76 18.19 17.98
N ILE A 80 4.03 18.07 19.10
CA ILE A 80 4.01 16.88 19.97
C ILE A 80 3.02 15.81 19.44
N ALA A 81 1.90 16.20 18.84
CA ALA A 81 0.92 15.26 18.29
C ALA A 81 1.40 14.52 17.02
N ILE A 82 2.37 15.10 16.28
CA ILE A 82 3.15 14.42 15.22
C ILE A 82 3.82 13.14 15.77
N LEU A 83 4.21 13.10 17.05
CA LEU A 83 4.86 11.94 17.66
C LEU A 83 3.89 10.85 18.15
N CYS A 84 2.60 11.17 18.28
CA CYS A 84 1.64 10.32 18.99
C CYS A 84 0.64 9.57 18.09
N ASN A 85 0.56 9.86 16.78
CA ASN A 85 -0.29 9.11 15.85
C ASN A 85 0.07 9.41 14.38
N PRO A 86 -0.47 8.69 13.39
CA PRO A 86 -0.04 8.70 11.97
C PRO A 86 -0.76 9.70 11.01
N PRO A 87 -1.32 10.87 11.37
CA PRO A 87 -2.22 11.56 10.46
C PRO A 87 -1.50 12.17 9.24
N ALA A 88 -0.36 12.85 9.38
CA ALA A 88 0.24 13.53 8.22
C ALA A 88 0.74 12.56 7.15
N THR A 89 1.50 11.53 7.53
CA THR A 89 2.05 10.54 6.61
C THR A 89 0.96 9.74 5.89
N GLU A 90 -0.08 9.34 6.63
CA GLU A 90 -1.24 8.65 6.07
C GLU A 90 -1.98 9.54 5.08
N ILE A 91 -2.25 10.79 5.46
CA ILE A 91 -2.99 11.75 4.63
C ILE A 91 -2.20 12.14 3.37
N TYR A 92 -0.88 12.31 3.44
CA TYR A 92 -0.09 12.52 2.21
C TYR A 92 -0.03 11.27 1.34
N THR A 93 0.07 10.08 1.93
CA THR A 93 0.03 8.83 1.14
C THR A 93 -1.33 8.66 0.47
N LYS A 94 -2.41 9.03 1.15
CA LYS A 94 -3.75 9.12 0.59
C LYS A 94 -3.83 10.17 -0.53
N SER A 95 -3.24 11.35 -0.36
CA SER A 95 -3.14 12.35 -1.43
C SER A 95 -2.50 11.78 -2.69
N ILE A 96 -1.33 11.12 -2.57
CA ILE A 96 -0.64 10.45 -3.69
C ILE A 96 -1.53 9.34 -4.28
N ALA A 97 -2.26 8.60 -3.44
CA ALA A 97 -3.14 7.53 -3.90
C ALA A 97 -4.32 8.04 -4.73
N TYR A 98 -4.80 9.26 -4.50
CA TYR A 98 -5.84 9.88 -5.34
C TYR A 98 -5.26 10.66 -6.52
N ALA A 99 -4.00 11.07 -6.50
CA ALA A 99 -3.43 11.84 -7.60
C ALA A 99 -3.41 11.01 -8.90
N THR A 100 -3.75 11.65 -10.02
CA THR A 100 -3.59 11.06 -11.35
C THR A 100 -2.09 10.81 -11.60
N PRO A 101 -1.69 9.64 -12.15
CA PRO A 101 -0.28 9.38 -12.46
C PRO A 101 0.32 10.49 -13.34
N GLN A 102 1.53 10.91 -12.99
CA GLN A 102 2.28 11.99 -13.62
C GLN A 102 1.61 13.38 -13.53
N SER A 103 0.64 13.58 -12.63
CA SER A 103 0.02 14.89 -12.44
C SER A 103 0.86 15.82 -11.56
N LEU A 104 0.62 17.12 -11.71
CA LEU A 104 1.18 18.12 -10.82
C LEU A 104 0.82 17.84 -9.35
N GLU A 105 -0.41 17.41 -9.06
CA GLU A 105 -0.80 17.11 -7.66
C GLU A 105 -0.05 15.89 -7.10
N GLN A 106 0.27 14.90 -7.94
CA GLN A 106 1.10 13.76 -7.52
C GLN A 106 2.51 14.24 -7.14
N SER A 107 3.10 15.07 -7.99
CA SER A 107 4.41 15.68 -7.79
C SER A 107 4.47 16.51 -6.50
N LEU A 108 3.49 17.39 -6.30
CA LEU A 108 3.37 18.20 -5.08
C LEU A 108 3.16 17.34 -3.83
N ALA A 109 2.37 16.27 -3.91
CA ALA A 109 2.12 15.39 -2.77
C ALA A 109 3.38 14.62 -2.34
N TYR A 110 4.22 14.15 -3.28
CA TYR A 110 5.54 13.60 -2.96
C TYR A 110 6.46 14.67 -2.34
N GLY A 111 6.46 15.88 -2.90
CA GLY A 111 7.17 17.03 -2.35
C GLY A 111 6.78 17.32 -0.89
N ASP A 112 5.49 17.36 -0.59
CA ASP A 112 4.99 17.64 0.77
C ASP A 112 5.27 16.46 1.73
N ARG A 113 5.11 15.20 1.28
CA ARG A 113 5.43 14.01 2.10
C ARG A 113 6.91 13.91 2.46
N SER A 114 7.81 14.32 1.57
CA SER A 114 9.25 14.33 1.88
C SER A 114 9.60 15.28 3.04
N ALA A 115 8.83 16.36 3.25
CA ALA A 115 8.99 17.24 4.42
C ALA A 115 8.77 16.48 5.73
N VAL A 116 7.73 15.62 5.75
CA VAL A 116 7.40 14.76 6.89
C VAL A 116 8.52 13.75 7.13
N SER A 117 9.00 13.09 6.08
CA SER A 117 10.13 12.14 6.19
C SER A 117 11.40 12.80 6.75
N MET A 118 11.73 14.03 6.33
CA MET A 118 12.85 14.78 6.89
C MET A 118 12.64 15.11 8.38
N MET A 119 11.42 15.50 8.78
CA MET A 119 11.10 15.80 10.18
C MET A 119 11.24 14.58 11.10
N TYR A 120 10.92 13.38 10.60
CA TYR A 120 11.14 12.12 11.32
C TYR A 120 12.55 11.54 11.12
N GLN A 121 13.49 12.30 10.57
CA GLN A 121 14.87 11.86 10.32
C GLN A 121 14.97 10.61 9.42
N ARG A 122 13.95 10.34 8.61
CA ARG A 122 13.94 9.26 7.61
C ARG A 122 14.56 9.77 6.32
N TYR A 123 15.83 10.14 6.36
CA TYR A 123 16.50 10.81 5.24
C TYR A 123 16.49 10.02 3.92
N PRO A 124 16.72 8.69 3.89
CA PRO A 124 16.61 7.92 2.64
C PRO A 124 15.20 7.99 2.01
N HIS A 125 14.18 7.94 2.86
CA HIS A 125 12.78 8.03 2.46
C HIS A 125 12.42 9.43 1.92
N CYS A 126 12.98 10.46 2.55
CA CYS A 126 12.86 11.83 2.07
C CYS A 126 13.48 11.99 0.67
N LEU A 127 14.68 11.45 0.45
CA LEU A 127 15.36 11.52 -0.84
C LEU A 127 14.57 10.80 -1.94
N LEU A 128 13.98 9.64 -1.64
CA LEU A 128 13.16 8.89 -2.59
C LEU A 128 11.92 9.68 -3.04
N ASP A 129 11.20 10.30 -2.11
CA ASP A 129 10.04 11.14 -2.46
C ASP A 129 10.45 12.40 -3.24
N ILE A 130 11.63 12.98 -2.94
CA ILE A 130 12.20 14.09 -3.74
C ILE A 130 12.48 13.62 -5.18
N ASP A 131 13.09 12.45 -5.35
CA ASP A 131 13.40 11.92 -6.68
C ASP A 131 12.12 11.66 -7.50
N ARG A 132 11.08 11.11 -6.87
CA ARG A 132 9.76 10.91 -7.50
C ARG A 132 9.10 12.23 -7.92
N ALA A 133 9.11 13.23 -7.04
CA ALA A 133 8.57 14.55 -7.34
C ALA A 133 9.30 15.21 -8.53
N LEU A 134 10.64 15.15 -8.54
CA LEU A 134 11.45 15.67 -9.64
C LEU A 134 11.25 14.91 -10.94
N HIS A 135 11.06 13.59 -10.89
CA HIS A 135 10.83 12.76 -12.07
C HIS A 135 9.50 13.09 -12.78
N ILE A 136 8.44 13.38 -12.01
CA ILE A 136 7.14 13.77 -12.56
C ILE A 136 7.17 15.19 -13.15
N GLY A 137 7.98 16.07 -12.55
CA GLY A 137 8.03 17.50 -12.86
C GLY A 137 7.49 18.32 -11.70
N TYR A 138 8.37 19.11 -11.09
CA TYR A 138 8.06 19.92 -9.90
C TYR A 138 8.10 21.41 -10.27
N PRO A 139 7.22 22.26 -9.73
CA PRO A 139 7.20 23.68 -10.08
C PRO A 139 8.52 24.39 -9.78
N ASP A 140 9.00 25.20 -10.72
CA ASP A 140 10.30 25.86 -10.66
C ASP A 140 10.43 26.74 -9.42
N GLU A 141 9.36 27.48 -9.09
CA GLU A 141 9.27 28.35 -7.92
C GLU A 141 9.36 27.59 -6.58
N LEU A 142 9.15 26.28 -6.58
CA LEU A 142 9.24 25.41 -5.40
C LEU A 142 10.50 24.53 -5.38
N LEU A 143 11.29 24.48 -6.46
CA LEU A 143 12.48 23.63 -6.56
C LEU A 143 13.52 23.94 -5.49
N ALA A 144 13.72 25.20 -5.13
CA ALA A 144 14.69 25.58 -4.11
C ALA A 144 14.35 24.98 -2.74
N VAL A 145 13.06 24.93 -2.39
CA VAL A 145 12.57 24.28 -1.16
C VAL A 145 12.90 22.78 -1.19
N LEU A 146 12.63 22.12 -2.32
CA LEU A 146 12.87 20.69 -2.47
C LEU A 146 14.37 20.34 -2.45
N TYR A 147 15.20 21.10 -3.17
CA TYR A 147 16.64 20.90 -3.19
C TYR A 147 17.31 21.24 -1.86
N SER A 148 16.86 22.28 -1.16
CA SER A 148 17.39 22.58 0.20
C SER A 148 17.11 21.42 1.16
N ARG A 149 15.96 20.74 1.03
CA ARG A 149 15.64 19.51 1.76
C ARG A 149 16.59 18.37 1.40
N ARG A 150 16.88 18.17 0.10
CA ARG A 150 17.86 17.19 -0.39
C ARG A 150 19.24 17.44 0.20
N LEU A 151 19.74 18.67 0.10
CA LEU A 151 21.04 19.11 0.62
C LEU A 151 21.17 18.76 2.10
N ARG A 152 20.17 19.12 2.90
CA ARG A 152 20.13 18.86 4.34
C ARG A 152 20.14 17.36 4.67
N CYS A 153 19.39 16.55 3.92
CA CYS A 153 19.40 15.10 4.08
C CYS A 153 20.77 14.50 3.76
N LEU A 154 21.39 14.89 2.64
CA LEU A 154 22.70 14.38 2.22
C LEU A 154 23.80 14.75 3.21
N ALA A 155 23.83 16.01 3.67
CA ALA A 155 24.78 16.47 4.67
C ALA A 155 24.62 15.74 6.00
N THR A 156 23.37 15.57 6.48
CA THR A 156 23.11 14.88 7.75
C THR A 156 23.44 13.39 7.70
N MET A 157 23.30 12.75 6.54
CA MET A 157 23.70 11.36 6.29
C MET A 157 25.19 11.19 6.00
N GLU A 158 25.99 12.27 6.02
CA GLU A 158 27.42 12.24 5.69
C GLU A 158 27.70 11.57 4.33
N ARG A 159 26.87 11.88 3.34
CA ARG A 159 27.06 11.42 1.95
C ARG A 159 28.32 12.06 1.34
N PRO A 160 28.87 11.47 0.26
CA PRO A 160 30.04 12.03 -0.42
C PRO A 160 29.89 13.53 -0.73
N GLN A 161 30.98 14.29 -0.57
CA GLN A 161 30.96 15.74 -0.75
C GLN A 161 30.45 16.16 -2.14
N GLU A 162 30.74 15.37 -3.16
CA GLU A 162 30.25 15.60 -4.54
C GLU A 162 28.72 15.66 -4.60
N ASP A 163 28.01 14.76 -3.89
CA ASP A 163 26.54 14.76 -3.85
C ASP A 163 26.01 16.02 -3.15
N ILE A 164 26.70 16.46 -2.09
CA ILE A 164 26.38 17.66 -1.33
C ILE A 164 26.57 18.89 -2.21
N ASP A 165 27.68 18.99 -2.94
CA ASP A 165 28.00 20.11 -3.82
C ASP A 165 27.02 20.22 -4.98
N VAL A 166 26.60 19.08 -5.56
CA VAL A 166 25.56 19.03 -6.59
C VAL A 166 24.22 19.53 -6.03
N ALA A 167 23.80 19.07 -4.85
CA ALA A 167 22.56 19.53 -4.23
C ALA A 167 22.62 21.03 -3.89
N LEU A 168 23.76 21.49 -3.36
CA LEU A 168 24.03 22.89 -3.03
C LEU A 168 23.90 23.80 -4.25
N LYS A 169 24.54 23.41 -5.37
CA LYS A 169 24.44 24.13 -6.63
C LYS A 169 22.99 24.20 -7.10
N LYS A 170 22.27 23.07 -7.13
CA LYS A 170 20.86 23.03 -7.53
C LYS A 170 19.97 23.90 -6.64
N THR A 171 20.21 23.94 -5.33
CA THR A 171 19.48 24.83 -4.42
C THR A 171 19.73 26.31 -4.76
N ARG A 172 20.99 26.71 -4.99
CA ARG A 172 21.33 28.10 -5.37
C ARG A 172 20.70 28.51 -6.68
N ASP A 173 20.84 27.67 -7.70
CA ASP A 173 20.30 27.96 -9.03
C ASP A 173 18.77 28.13 -8.96
N ALA A 174 18.08 27.28 -8.19
CA ALA A 174 16.63 27.34 -8.06
C ALA A 174 16.10 28.60 -7.32
N LEU A 175 16.93 29.34 -6.57
CA LEU A 175 16.50 30.59 -5.92
C LEU A 175 16.09 31.67 -6.92
N MET A 176 16.53 31.59 -8.18
CA MET A 176 16.18 32.56 -9.20
C MET A 176 14.68 32.54 -9.56
N TRP A 177 14.02 31.38 -9.36
CA TRP A 177 12.61 31.17 -9.67
C TRP A 177 11.68 31.49 -8.49
N MET A 178 12.23 31.67 -7.28
CA MET A 178 11.44 32.00 -6.10
C MET A 178 11.04 33.48 -6.08
N GLU A 179 9.84 33.77 -5.57
CA GLU A 179 9.38 35.13 -5.31
C GLU A 179 10.39 35.91 -4.44
N PRO A 180 10.86 37.10 -4.88
CA PRO A 180 11.76 37.93 -4.10
C PRO A 180 11.15 38.33 -2.75
N GLY A 181 11.91 38.14 -1.67
CA GLY A 181 11.51 38.58 -0.33
C GLY A 181 10.56 37.63 0.42
N SER A 182 10.12 36.52 -0.20
CA SER A 182 9.34 35.48 0.47
C SER A 182 10.10 34.91 1.68
N LYS A 183 9.34 34.44 2.68
CA LYS A 183 9.91 33.91 3.92
C LYS A 183 10.79 32.70 3.64
N GLU A 184 10.34 31.82 2.77
CA GLU A 184 11.00 30.59 2.37
C GLU A 184 12.32 30.89 1.65
N ARG A 185 12.33 31.89 0.76
CA ARG A 185 13.56 32.31 0.06
C ARG A 185 14.61 32.83 1.02
N LYS A 186 14.21 33.66 2.00
CA LYS A 186 15.13 34.17 3.04
C LYS A 186 15.71 33.05 3.89
N GLN A 187 14.88 32.10 4.32
CA GLN A 187 15.32 30.93 5.10
C GLN A 187 16.32 30.06 4.34
N ILE A 188 16.10 29.84 3.04
CA ILE A 188 17.03 29.06 2.21
C ILE A 188 18.33 29.86 1.99
N GLN A 189 18.26 31.17 1.79
CA GLN A 189 19.46 32.00 1.66
C GLN A 189 20.32 31.95 2.94
N GLU A 190 19.69 32.10 4.12
CA GLU A 190 20.37 31.97 5.42
C GLU A 190 21.03 30.60 5.61
N LEU A 191 20.34 29.52 5.21
CA LEU A 191 20.91 28.16 5.21
C LEU A 191 22.18 28.10 4.35
N LEU A 192 22.13 28.63 3.12
CA LEU A 192 23.25 28.61 2.19
C LEU A 192 24.44 29.44 2.67
N ASP A 193 24.16 30.62 3.25
CA ASP A 193 25.16 31.56 3.76
C ASP A 193 25.85 31.03 5.02
N SER A 194 25.12 30.29 5.87
CA SER A 194 25.67 29.70 7.09
C SER A 194 26.70 28.60 6.83
N GLY A 195 26.59 27.90 5.70
CA GLY A 195 27.37 26.70 5.40
C GLY A 195 27.07 25.48 6.28
N ILE A 196 26.08 25.57 7.18
CA ILE A 196 25.72 24.49 8.12
C ILE A 196 24.45 23.81 7.61
N TYR A 197 24.62 22.70 6.90
CA TYR A 197 23.52 21.98 6.26
C TYR A 197 22.94 20.84 7.10
N HIS A 198 23.62 20.44 8.17
CA HIS A 198 23.14 19.39 9.06
C HIS A 198 21.83 19.78 9.73
N ILE A 199 20.93 18.81 9.86
CA ILE A 199 19.64 19.02 10.52
C ILE A 199 19.84 18.84 12.02
N ASN A 200 19.58 19.89 12.80
CA ASN A 200 19.36 19.73 14.23
C ASN A 200 17.99 19.07 14.44
N PRO A 201 17.93 17.83 14.96
CA PRO A 201 16.68 17.11 15.08
C PRO A 201 15.74 17.83 16.04
N LEU A 202 14.49 18.06 15.60
CA LEU A 202 13.46 18.67 16.44
C LEU A 202 13.00 17.75 17.57
N VAL A 203 13.27 16.45 17.42
CA VAL A 203 12.95 15.38 18.37
C VAL A 203 14.08 14.38 18.26
N ASN A 204 14.57 13.84 19.39
CA ASN A 204 15.40 12.64 19.39
C ASN A 204 14.53 11.46 18.96
N TYR A 205 14.28 11.34 17.65
CA TYR A 205 13.68 10.17 17.07
C TYR A 205 14.76 9.12 17.02
N GLU A 206 14.74 8.21 17.99
CA GLU A 206 15.45 6.95 17.81
C GLU A 206 14.76 6.23 16.65
N PRO A 207 15.45 6.00 15.52
CA PRO A 207 14.89 5.16 14.48
C PRO A 207 14.47 3.83 15.14
N PRO A 208 13.33 3.23 14.77
CA PRO A 208 13.03 1.88 15.20
C PRO A 208 14.28 1.05 14.93
N ALA A 209 14.70 0.29 15.93
CA ALA A 209 15.87 -0.57 15.86
C ALA A 209 15.95 -1.18 14.45
N ALA A 210 17.16 -1.16 13.89
CA ALA A 210 17.52 -1.58 12.53
C ALA A 210 16.48 -2.53 11.92
N PRO A 211 16.05 -2.32 10.64
CA PRO A 211 14.91 -3.00 10.03
C PRO A 211 14.92 -4.44 10.49
N CYS A 212 13.87 -4.92 11.17
CA CYS A 212 13.82 -6.25 11.77
C CYS A 212 14.66 -7.16 10.90
N ARG A 213 15.89 -7.44 11.32
CA ARG A 213 16.60 -8.59 10.82
C ARG A 213 15.88 -9.70 11.54
N CYS A 214 14.67 -9.96 11.06
CA CYS A 214 14.03 -11.22 11.20
C CYS A 214 15.07 -12.10 10.51
N ILE A 215 16.02 -12.62 11.29
CA ILE A 215 16.91 -13.68 10.84
C ILE A 215 15.91 -14.79 10.61
N ILE A 216 15.41 -14.87 9.38
CA ILE A 216 14.56 -15.97 8.95
C ILE A 216 15.57 -17.10 8.84
N PRO A 217 15.61 -18.04 9.80
CA PRO A 217 16.62 -19.07 9.78
C PRO A 217 16.41 -19.92 8.54
N GLU A 218 17.50 -20.24 7.87
CA GLU A 218 17.46 -21.19 6.76
C GLU A 218 17.22 -22.59 7.34
N ILE A 219 16.29 -23.32 6.74
CA ILE A 219 16.09 -24.73 7.07
C ILE A 219 17.08 -25.50 6.19
N GLU A 220 18.20 -25.92 6.77
CA GLU A 220 19.18 -26.76 6.09
C GLU A 220 18.74 -28.23 6.18
N GLY A 221 18.10 -28.74 5.13
CA GLY A 221 17.73 -30.15 5.05
C GLY A 221 17.24 -30.56 3.66
N PRO A 222 17.42 -31.82 3.24
CA PRO A 222 16.83 -32.31 2.00
C PRO A 222 15.31 -32.22 2.11
N PHE A 223 14.66 -31.58 1.14
CA PHE A 223 13.20 -31.46 1.06
C PHE A 223 12.54 -32.84 1.28
N GLN A 224 11.96 -33.05 2.45
CA GLN A 224 11.12 -34.21 2.73
C GLN A 224 9.72 -33.95 2.17
N GLU A 225 8.81 -34.90 2.43
CA GLU A 225 7.39 -34.97 2.00
C GLU A 225 6.62 -33.63 1.98
N ILE A 226 7.03 -32.64 2.79
CA ILE A 226 6.51 -31.29 2.87
C ILE A 226 7.59 -30.29 2.41
N ARG A 227 7.26 -29.47 1.41
CA ARG A 227 8.15 -28.39 0.94
C ARG A 227 8.45 -27.41 2.09
N ASP A 228 9.72 -27.03 2.22
CA ASP A 228 10.21 -26.05 3.21
C ASP A 228 9.92 -26.42 4.69
N ALA A 229 9.88 -27.72 5.00
CA ALA A 229 9.71 -28.22 6.36
C ALA A 229 10.72 -29.31 6.73
N GLU A 230 11.01 -29.41 8.03
CA GLU A 230 11.91 -30.40 8.63
C GLU A 230 11.29 -30.94 9.93
N ALA A 231 11.68 -32.15 10.32
CA ALA A 231 11.23 -32.82 11.55
C ALA A 231 9.72 -33.10 11.63
N ILE A 232 8.96 -32.85 10.55
CA ILE A 232 7.53 -33.14 10.43
C ILE A 232 7.22 -33.93 9.16
N GLY A 233 6.17 -34.75 9.20
CA GLY A 233 5.68 -35.52 8.05
C GLY A 233 4.17 -35.78 8.11
N PHE A 234 3.59 -36.24 6.99
CA PHE A 234 2.15 -36.49 6.92
C PHE A 234 1.81 -37.89 7.44
N ARG A 235 0.69 -37.99 8.16
CA ARG A 235 0.02 -39.25 8.49
C ARG A 235 -1.47 -39.11 8.22
N TYR A 236 -2.15 -40.25 8.15
CA TYR A 236 -3.58 -40.31 7.92
C TYR A 236 -4.27 -41.10 9.03
N SER A 237 -5.41 -40.61 9.50
CA SER A 237 -6.34 -41.38 10.31
C SER A 237 -7.75 -41.26 9.73
N PRO A 238 -8.59 -42.31 9.82
CA PRO A 238 -9.98 -42.23 9.36
C PRO A 238 -10.77 -41.09 10.04
N ASP A 239 -10.48 -40.80 11.31
CA ASP A 239 -11.24 -39.83 12.10
C ASP A 239 -10.80 -38.37 11.89
N SER A 240 -9.57 -38.13 11.42
CA SER A 240 -8.99 -36.78 11.32
C SER A 240 -8.41 -36.43 9.94
N GLY A 241 -8.42 -37.37 8.98
CA GLY A 241 -7.83 -37.19 7.67
C GLY A 241 -6.31 -37.07 7.74
N ARG A 242 -5.72 -36.19 6.91
CA ARG A 242 -4.28 -35.89 6.92
C ARG A 242 -3.91 -35.03 8.13
N TYR A 243 -2.90 -35.43 8.88
CA TYR A 243 -2.35 -34.67 10.00
C TYR A 243 -0.82 -34.71 10.01
N LEU A 244 -0.21 -33.76 10.71
CA LEU A 244 1.25 -33.66 10.85
C LEU A 244 1.72 -34.39 12.11
N VAL A 245 2.83 -35.10 12.00
CA VAL A 245 3.53 -35.74 13.13
C VAL A 245 5.00 -35.36 13.13
N ALA A 246 5.62 -35.35 14.31
CA ALA A 246 7.07 -35.24 14.43
C ALA A 246 7.74 -36.53 13.90
N THR A 247 8.79 -36.40 13.09
CA THR A 247 9.58 -37.53 12.55
C THR A 247 10.84 -37.82 13.37
N ARG A 248 11.21 -36.91 14.27
CA ARG A 248 12.29 -37.00 15.26
C ARG A 248 11.96 -36.15 16.48
N ASP A 249 12.79 -36.23 17.51
CA ASP A 249 12.71 -35.30 18.64
C ASP A 249 13.01 -33.85 18.18
N ILE A 250 12.22 -32.89 18.66
CA ILE A 250 12.31 -31.45 18.34
C ILE A 250 12.64 -30.69 19.62
N GLN A 251 13.77 -29.97 19.64
CA GLN A 251 14.15 -29.16 20.79
C GLN A 251 13.41 -27.80 20.82
N PRO A 252 13.20 -27.21 22.01
CA PRO A 252 12.62 -25.87 22.11
C PRO A 252 13.42 -24.84 21.33
N GLY A 253 12.73 -24.11 20.43
CA GLY A 253 13.34 -23.07 19.59
C GLY A 253 13.76 -23.54 18.19
N GLU A 254 13.67 -24.84 17.88
CA GLU A 254 13.87 -25.33 16.51
C GLU A 254 12.74 -24.87 15.58
N ILE A 255 13.10 -24.56 14.33
CA ILE A 255 12.15 -24.26 13.27
C ILE A 255 11.85 -25.53 12.49
N ILE A 256 10.57 -25.90 12.49
CA ILE A 256 10.08 -27.12 11.85
C ILE A 256 9.47 -26.89 10.47
N ALA A 257 9.09 -25.65 10.16
CA ALA A 257 8.54 -25.28 8.85
C ALA A 257 8.70 -23.79 8.59
N LYS A 258 8.96 -23.47 7.32
CA LYS A 258 8.93 -22.12 6.76
C LYS A 258 7.97 -22.17 5.58
N THR A 259 6.96 -21.34 5.57
CA THR A 259 6.01 -21.31 4.44
C THR A 259 5.76 -19.88 4.01
N ASP A 260 5.87 -19.66 2.71
CA ASP A 260 5.42 -18.42 2.11
C ASP A 260 3.90 -18.39 2.11
N VAL A 261 3.33 -17.30 2.65
CA VAL A 261 1.88 -17.12 2.65
C VAL A 261 1.42 -16.91 1.22
N TYR A 262 0.64 -17.87 0.70
CA TYR A 262 0.16 -17.85 -0.69
C TYR A 262 -0.60 -16.56 -1.04
N VAL A 263 -1.54 -16.16 -0.19
CA VAL A 263 -2.33 -14.92 -0.32
C VAL A 263 -2.46 -14.21 1.02
N LYS A 264 -2.20 -12.90 1.01
CA LYS A 264 -2.47 -11.99 2.12
C LYS A 264 -3.51 -10.97 1.72
N MET A 265 -4.28 -10.45 2.67
CA MET A 265 -5.20 -9.34 2.44
C MET A 265 -5.36 -8.51 3.72
N LEU A 266 -5.46 -7.19 3.56
CA LEU A 266 -5.74 -6.29 4.68
C LEU A 266 -7.19 -6.49 5.14
N ALA A 267 -7.37 -6.79 6.42
CA ALA A 267 -8.70 -6.94 7.01
C ALA A 267 -9.46 -5.60 7.06
N MET A 268 -8.74 -4.52 7.36
CA MET A 268 -9.27 -3.15 7.48
C MET A 268 -8.79 -2.30 6.31
N GLN A 269 -9.71 -1.93 5.43
CA GLN A 269 -9.38 -1.19 4.21
C GLN A 269 -8.97 0.26 4.52
N GLU A 270 -9.43 0.82 5.63
CA GLU A 270 -9.10 2.17 6.09
C GLU A 270 -7.60 2.32 6.37
N ARG A 271 -6.91 1.23 6.71
CA ARG A 271 -5.47 1.21 6.99
C ARG A 271 -4.62 0.98 5.74
N CYS A 272 -5.21 0.94 4.55
CA CYS A 272 -4.49 0.62 3.32
C CYS A 272 -3.37 1.61 2.99
N TYR A 273 -3.38 2.83 3.51
CA TYR A 273 -2.35 3.84 3.24
C TYR A 273 -1.11 3.74 4.13
N LEU A 274 -1.10 2.84 5.11
CA LEU A 274 0.00 2.66 6.07
C LEU A 274 0.60 1.26 6.07
N VAL A 275 0.07 0.33 5.28
CA VAL A 275 0.48 -1.07 5.28
C VAL A 275 0.63 -1.55 3.85
N CYS A 276 1.77 -2.17 3.55
CA CYS A 276 2.00 -2.77 2.24
C CYS A 276 1.08 -3.97 2.02
N ALA A 277 0.40 -4.01 0.87
CA ALA A 277 -0.50 -5.11 0.53
C ALA A 277 0.19 -6.44 0.16
N ILE A 278 1.52 -6.45 -0.01
CA ILE A 278 2.32 -7.65 -0.31
C ILE A 278 3.04 -8.19 0.92
N CYS A 279 3.92 -7.40 1.55
CA CYS A 279 4.66 -7.92 2.71
C CYS A 279 3.82 -7.90 4.00
N GLY A 280 2.87 -6.97 4.12
CA GLY A 280 2.10 -6.74 5.34
C GLY A 280 2.77 -5.79 6.33
N GLU A 281 3.96 -5.27 5.99
CA GLU A 281 4.69 -4.34 6.84
C GLU A 281 4.11 -2.93 6.80
N LYS A 282 4.29 -2.21 7.92
CA LYS A 282 3.94 -0.80 8.00
C LYS A 282 4.89 0.03 7.13
N THR A 283 4.34 0.99 6.39
CA THR A 283 5.13 1.91 5.56
C THR A 283 4.71 3.36 5.80
N SER A 284 5.70 4.25 5.85
CA SER A 284 5.49 5.71 5.87
C SER A 284 5.65 6.34 4.49
N ILE A 285 6.04 5.56 3.49
CA ILE A 285 6.26 6.01 2.11
C ILE A 285 5.51 5.13 1.13
N GLY A 286 4.27 4.74 1.50
CA GLY A 286 3.45 3.89 0.68
C GLY A 286 3.43 4.36 -0.77
N VAL A 287 3.78 3.46 -1.69
CA VAL A 287 3.69 3.65 -3.14
C VAL A 287 2.31 3.19 -3.56
N PRO A 288 1.37 4.10 -3.89
CA PRO A 288 0.03 3.68 -4.24
C PRO A 288 0.00 3.02 -5.62
N CYS A 289 -0.96 2.12 -5.84
CA CYS A 289 -1.28 1.64 -7.19
C CYS A 289 -1.54 2.83 -8.13
N GLU A 290 -1.14 2.75 -9.40
CA GLU A 290 -1.34 3.82 -10.38
C GLU A 290 -2.77 3.88 -10.92
N GLU A 291 -3.51 2.77 -10.84
CA GLU A 291 -4.86 2.65 -11.41
C GLU A 291 -5.98 2.88 -10.38
N CYS A 292 -5.76 2.48 -9.12
CA CYS A 292 -6.76 2.63 -8.06
C CYS A 292 -6.24 3.37 -6.82
N VAL A 293 -7.16 3.68 -5.92
CA VAL A 293 -6.88 4.35 -4.64
C VAL A 293 -6.79 3.39 -3.45
N ASN A 294 -6.93 2.08 -3.68
CA ASN A 294 -7.26 1.10 -2.63
C ASN A 294 -6.07 0.37 -2.03
N THR A 295 -4.87 0.58 -2.55
CA THR A 295 -3.72 -0.20 -2.10
C THR A 295 -2.44 0.59 -2.25
N VAL A 296 -1.52 0.34 -1.32
CA VAL A 296 -0.17 0.88 -1.35
C VAL A 296 0.84 -0.22 -1.05
N TYR A 297 2.07 0.04 -1.45
CA TYR A 297 3.19 -0.88 -1.34
C TYR A 297 4.38 -0.20 -0.65
N CYS A 298 5.29 -0.95 -0.03
CA CYS A 298 6.46 -0.33 0.61
C CYS A 298 7.53 0.09 -0.40
N SER A 299 7.49 -0.42 -1.62
CA SER A 299 8.45 -0.18 -2.69
C SER A 299 7.82 -0.44 -4.06
N ASP A 300 8.46 0.08 -5.10
CA ASP A 300 8.06 -0.18 -6.50
C ASP A 300 8.16 -1.68 -6.82
N TYR A 301 9.10 -2.40 -6.19
CA TYR A 301 9.21 -3.86 -6.28
C TYR A 301 7.96 -4.58 -5.74
N CYS A 302 7.46 -4.19 -4.56
CA CYS A 302 6.23 -4.79 -4.04
C CYS A 302 5.00 -4.41 -4.86
N GLN A 303 4.98 -3.23 -5.47
CA GLN A 303 3.92 -2.84 -6.39
C GLN A 303 3.92 -3.74 -7.63
N ASP A 304 5.10 -3.95 -8.22
CA ASP A 304 5.29 -4.77 -9.41
C ASP A 304 4.89 -6.23 -9.20
N ILE A 305 5.32 -6.83 -8.09
CA ILE A 305 4.87 -8.18 -7.69
C ILE A 305 3.35 -8.24 -7.60
N ALA A 306 2.73 -7.27 -6.90
CA ALA A 306 1.30 -7.29 -6.72
C ALA A 306 0.55 -7.23 -8.04
N TRP A 307 1.00 -6.35 -8.94
CA TRP A 307 0.41 -6.18 -10.27
C TRP A 307 0.36 -7.50 -11.03
N HIS A 308 1.50 -8.16 -11.16
CA HIS A 308 1.64 -9.38 -11.94
C HIS A 308 1.03 -10.63 -11.28
N GLU A 309 1.00 -10.71 -9.94
CA GLU A 309 0.44 -11.88 -9.27
C GLU A 309 -1.10 -11.88 -9.26
N TYR A 310 -1.74 -10.75 -8.99
CA TYR A 310 -3.20 -10.72 -8.83
C TYR A 310 -3.85 -9.35 -9.03
N HIS A 311 -3.12 -8.26 -8.81
CA HIS A 311 -3.71 -6.94 -8.71
C HIS A 311 -4.15 -6.38 -10.07
N GLU A 312 -3.53 -6.78 -11.18
CA GLU A 312 -4.00 -6.42 -12.53
C GLU A 312 -5.49 -6.74 -12.72
N PHE A 313 -5.92 -7.93 -12.30
CA PHE A 313 -7.32 -8.35 -12.37
C PHE A 313 -8.16 -7.85 -11.19
N GLU A 314 -7.57 -7.74 -10.00
CA GLU A 314 -8.27 -7.37 -8.78
C GLU A 314 -8.52 -5.86 -8.66
N CYS A 315 -7.71 -5.02 -9.29
CA CYS A 315 -7.61 -3.57 -9.04
C CYS A 315 -8.97 -2.86 -9.05
N GLN A 316 -9.78 -3.11 -10.07
CA GLN A 316 -11.11 -2.49 -10.21
C GLN A 316 -12.16 -3.14 -9.31
N LEU A 317 -11.99 -4.42 -8.97
CA LEU A 317 -12.92 -5.18 -8.14
C LEU A 317 -12.76 -4.82 -6.65
N LEU A 318 -11.55 -4.53 -6.20
CA LEU A 318 -11.24 -4.36 -4.78
C LEU A 318 -12.09 -3.26 -4.12
N ASN A 319 -12.26 -2.11 -4.78
CA ASN A 319 -13.10 -1.03 -4.25
C ASN A 319 -14.58 -1.45 -4.19
N ILE A 320 -15.06 -2.11 -5.24
CA ILE A 320 -16.46 -2.55 -5.34
C ILE A 320 -16.77 -3.56 -4.24
N LEU A 321 -15.92 -4.58 -4.08
CA LEU A 321 -16.05 -5.61 -3.05
C LEU A 321 -16.04 -5.00 -1.65
N THR A 322 -15.18 -4.01 -1.42
CA THR A 322 -15.11 -3.30 -0.14
C THR A 322 -16.36 -2.46 0.11
N LYS A 323 -16.83 -1.67 -0.87
CA LYS A 323 -18.05 -0.86 -0.76
C LYS A 323 -19.31 -1.71 -0.56
N LEU A 324 -19.34 -2.91 -1.14
CA LEU A 324 -20.39 -3.90 -0.90
C LEU A 324 -20.28 -4.57 0.48
N GLY A 325 -19.23 -4.31 1.26
CA GLY A 325 -19.03 -4.97 2.55
C GLY A 325 -18.80 -6.47 2.41
N VAL A 326 -18.23 -6.93 1.29
CA VAL A 326 -17.93 -8.35 1.09
C VAL A 326 -16.94 -8.80 2.16
N PRO A 327 -17.26 -9.85 2.95
CA PRO A 327 -16.39 -10.29 4.03
C PRO A 327 -14.98 -10.65 3.54
N VAL A 328 -13.96 -10.39 4.36
CA VAL A 328 -12.55 -10.59 4.00
C VAL A 328 -12.27 -12.03 3.51
N GLY A 329 -12.94 -13.04 4.06
CA GLY A 329 -12.77 -14.43 3.62
C GLY A 329 -13.13 -14.65 2.15
N TYR A 330 -14.21 -14.03 1.65
CA TYR A 330 -14.58 -14.10 0.24
C TYR A 330 -13.62 -13.31 -0.65
N ARG A 331 -13.15 -12.15 -0.18
CA ARG A 331 -12.16 -11.36 -0.90
C ARG A 331 -10.82 -12.10 -1.02
N ILE A 332 -10.39 -12.81 0.04
CA ILE A 332 -9.24 -13.73 0.02
C ILE A 332 -9.47 -14.83 -1.01
N ALA A 333 -10.64 -15.50 -1.00
CA ALA A 333 -10.95 -16.54 -1.97
C ALA A 333 -10.85 -16.05 -3.43
N ILE A 334 -11.40 -14.87 -3.73
CA ILE A 334 -11.28 -14.24 -5.06
C ILE A 334 -9.82 -14.02 -5.42
N ARG A 335 -9.02 -13.41 -4.52
CA ARG A 335 -7.59 -13.17 -4.76
C ARG A 335 -6.81 -14.47 -4.96
N THR A 336 -7.10 -15.51 -4.18
CA THR A 336 -6.52 -16.86 -4.33
C THR A 336 -6.78 -17.42 -5.72
N THR A 337 -8.03 -17.31 -6.21
CA THR A 337 -8.38 -17.74 -7.57
C THR A 337 -7.68 -16.91 -8.64
N LEU A 338 -7.64 -15.58 -8.51
CA LEU A 338 -6.96 -14.70 -9.46
C LEU A 338 -5.45 -15.02 -9.55
N LYS A 339 -4.80 -15.22 -8.39
CA LYS A 339 -3.40 -15.61 -8.33
C LYS A 339 -3.15 -16.99 -8.95
N ALA A 340 -4.04 -17.95 -8.69
CA ALA A 340 -3.94 -19.28 -9.29
C ALA A 340 -4.08 -19.23 -10.83
N ILE A 341 -5.00 -18.40 -11.35
CA ILE A 341 -5.16 -18.17 -12.79
C ILE A 341 -3.88 -17.57 -13.40
N SER A 342 -3.32 -16.53 -12.75
CA SER A 342 -2.07 -15.91 -13.19
C SER A 342 -0.92 -16.92 -13.26
N ILE A 343 -0.72 -17.71 -12.20
CA ILE A 343 0.33 -18.76 -12.14
C ILE A 343 0.10 -19.87 -13.16
N ALA A 344 -1.16 -20.21 -13.44
CA ALA A 344 -1.49 -21.25 -14.41
C ALA A 344 -1.25 -20.80 -15.86
N GLY A 345 -1.29 -19.50 -16.13
CA GLY A 345 -1.24 -18.92 -17.47
C GLY A 345 -2.63 -18.71 -18.10
N GLY A 346 -3.70 -18.93 -17.34
CA GLY A 346 -5.08 -18.82 -17.81
C GLY A 346 -6.06 -19.73 -17.08
N VAL A 347 -7.35 -19.55 -17.37
CA VAL A 347 -8.43 -20.30 -16.72
C VAL A 347 -8.45 -21.76 -17.17
N ASP A 348 -8.18 -22.02 -18.45
CA ASP A 348 -8.25 -23.38 -18.98
C ASP A 348 -7.01 -24.19 -18.58
N GLU A 349 -5.85 -23.56 -18.47
CA GLU A 349 -4.64 -24.14 -17.89
C GLU A 349 -4.85 -24.46 -16.41
N LEU A 350 -5.52 -23.58 -15.66
CA LEU A 350 -5.84 -23.83 -14.26
C LEU A 350 -6.78 -25.04 -14.11
N LYS A 351 -7.83 -25.13 -14.93
CA LYS A 351 -8.73 -26.30 -14.94
C LYS A 351 -7.98 -27.58 -15.25
N ALA A 352 -7.13 -27.58 -16.27
CA ALA A 352 -6.33 -28.74 -16.64
C ALA A 352 -5.43 -29.21 -15.48
N ARG A 353 -4.78 -28.28 -14.78
CA ARG A 353 -3.97 -28.58 -13.58
C ARG A 353 -4.81 -29.14 -12.43
N ILE A 354 -6.03 -28.65 -12.21
CA ILE A 354 -6.93 -29.18 -11.19
C ILE A 354 -7.36 -30.61 -11.55
N ASP A 355 -7.76 -30.84 -12.80
CA ASP A 355 -8.14 -32.17 -13.28
C ASP A 355 -6.98 -33.18 -13.17
N ASP A 356 -5.73 -32.73 -13.37
CA ASP A 356 -4.54 -33.57 -13.15
C ASP A 356 -4.35 -33.95 -11.68
N ILE A 357 -4.60 -33.02 -10.75
CA ILE A 357 -4.51 -33.26 -9.30
C ILE A 357 -5.61 -34.23 -8.86
N ASP A 358 -6.84 -34.01 -9.29
CA ASP A 358 -7.99 -34.85 -8.95
C ASP A 358 -7.86 -36.29 -9.50
N ARG A 359 -7.05 -36.49 -10.55
CA ARG A 359 -6.70 -37.82 -11.06
C ARG A 359 -5.56 -38.49 -10.29
N ALA A 360 -4.75 -37.72 -9.56
CA ALA A 360 -3.58 -38.20 -8.84
C ALA A 360 -3.87 -38.53 -7.36
N GLU A 361 -4.90 -37.90 -6.76
CA GLU A 361 -5.51 -38.32 -5.49
C GLU A 361 -6.47 -39.52 -5.70
#